data_AF-A0A4Q3CG85-F1
#
_entry.id   AF-A0A4Q3CG85-F1
#
_cell.length_a   1.000
_cell.length_b   1.000
_cell.length_c   1.000
_cell.angle_alpha   90.00
_cell.angle_beta   90.00
_cell.angle_gamma   90.00
#
_symmetry.space_group_name_H-M   'P 1'
#
loop_
_entity.id
_entity.type
_entity.pdbx_description
1 polymer ?
#
loop_
_entity_poly.entity_id
_entity_poly.type
_entity_poly.pdbx_seq_one_letter_code
_entity_poly.pdbx_strand_id
1 'polypeptide(L)'
;ETEQRLKTYQSLVERLARLESVTIAKEAPKGAIRIVIDEATACLDIAAQIDIKAEIARLEKEIARHKGDIEGIAKKLSNEGFVAKAPPEVIEEQHTRRAAAETAMTKLGDALVQLRDAG
;
A
#
# COMPACT_ATOMS: atom_id res chain seq x y z
N GLU A 1 -10.19 -32.90 -9.88
CA GLU A 1 -11.62 -32.53 -9.68
C GLU A 1 -11.84 -31.01 -9.73
N THR A 2 -11.06 -30.23 -8.99
CA THR A 2 -11.19 -28.76 -8.92
C THR A 2 -11.02 -28.03 -10.26
N GLU A 3 -10.07 -28.44 -11.11
CA GLU A 3 -9.94 -27.89 -12.46
C GLU A 3 -11.20 -28.12 -13.33
N GLN A 4 -11.83 -29.29 -13.18
CA GLN A 4 -13.04 -29.62 -13.94
C GLN A 4 -14.23 -28.79 -13.44
N ARG A 5 -14.36 -28.61 -12.12
CA ARG A 5 -15.37 -27.72 -11.53
C ARG A 5 -15.21 -26.29 -12.01
N LEU A 6 -13.96 -25.78 -12.05
CA LEU A 6 -13.68 -24.45 -12.57
C LEU A 6 -14.10 -24.31 -14.03
N LYS A 7 -13.77 -25.27 -14.90
CA LYS A 7 -14.18 -25.25 -16.32
C LYS A 7 -15.71 -25.25 -16.46
N THR A 8 -16.42 -26.06 -15.69
CA THR A 8 -17.89 -26.12 -15.73
C THR A 8 -18.54 -24.81 -15.31
N TYR A 9 -17.99 -24.13 -14.28
CA TYR A 9 -18.59 -22.93 -13.70
C TYR A 9 -17.89 -21.62 -14.10
N GLN A 10 -16.96 -21.67 -15.05
CA GLN A 10 -16.11 -20.54 -15.42
C GLN A 10 -16.91 -19.27 -15.71
N SER A 11 -17.92 -19.36 -16.57
CA SER A 11 -18.76 -18.22 -16.95
C SER A 11 -19.59 -17.65 -15.80
N LEU A 12 -19.97 -18.49 -14.82
CA LEU A 12 -20.65 -18.03 -13.61
C LEU A 12 -19.67 -17.26 -12.71
N VAL A 13 -18.45 -17.78 -12.53
CA VAL A 13 -17.41 -17.14 -11.73
C VAL A 13 -17.03 -15.79 -12.34
N GLU A 14 -16.76 -15.73 -13.65
CA GLU A 14 -16.41 -14.50 -14.36
C GLU A 14 -17.51 -13.44 -14.20
N ARG A 15 -18.77 -13.83 -14.37
CA ARG A 15 -19.91 -12.90 -14.25
C ARG A 15 -20.19 -12.44 -12.82
N LEU A 16 -20.10 -13.34 -11.85
CA LEU A 16 -20.39 -13.01 -10.44
C LEU A 16 -19.27 -12.18 -9.81
N ALA A 17 -18.02 -12.49 -10.13
CA ALA A 17 -16.85 -11.77 -9.62
C ALA A 17 -16.42 -10.59 -10.51
N ARG A 18 -17.11 -10.35 -11.63
CA ARG A 18 -16.81 -9.27 -12.61
C ARG A 18 -15.38 -9.36 -13.15
N LEU A 19 -14.97 -10.57 -13.49
CA LEU A 19 -13.64 -10.84 -14.04
C LEU A 19 -13.72 -10.87 -15.57
N GLU A 20 -12.66 -10.39 -16.21
CA GLU A 20 -12.49 -10.50 -17.67
C GLU A 20 -12.21 -11.95 -18.09
N SER A 21 -11.41 -12.67 -17.30
CA SER A 21 -11.15 -14.09 -17.52
C SER A 21 -10.69 -14.80 -16.24
N VAL A 22 -10.85 -16.12 -16.20
CA VAL A 22 -10.26 -16.98 -15.17
C VAL A 22 -9.48 -18.11 -15.82
N THR A 23 -8.22 -18.29 -15.41
CA THR A 23 -7.33 -19.32 -15.96
C THR A 23 -6.64 -20.11 -14.85
N ILE A 24 -6.29 -21.37 -15.14
CA ILE A 24 -5.48 -22.20 -14.26
C ILE A 24 -4.01 -21.90 -14.53
N ALA A 25 -3.27 -21.50 -13.49
CA ALA A 25 -1.84 -21.28 -13.55
C ALA A 25 -1.11 -22.26 -12.62
N LYS A 26 0.08 -22.72 -13.03
CA LYS A 26 0.94 -23.57 -12.17
C LYS A 26 1.58 -22.79 -11.04
N GLU A 27 1.83 -21.51 -11.26
CA GLU A 27 2.43 -20.59 -10.30
C GLU A 27 1.60 -19.32 -10.21
N ALA A 28 1.56 -18.75 -9.00
CA ALA A 28 0.88 -17.48 -8.76
C ALA A 28 1.68 -16.33 -9.40
N PRO A 29 1.04 -15.39 -10.12
CA PRO A 29 1.71 -14.20 -10.62
C PRO A 29 2.41 -13.43 -9.50
N LYS A 30 3.51 -12.76 -9.82
CA LYS A 30 4.16 -11.83 -8.88
C LYS A 30 3.18 -10.72 -8.54
N GLY A 31 3.11 -10.36 -7.26
CA GLY A 31 2.19 -9.32 -6.81
C GLY A 31 0.70 -9.69 -6.75
N ALA A 32 0.31 -10.90 -7.14
CA ALA A 32 -1.07 -11.32 -7.04
C ALA A 32 -1.50 -11.47 -5.58
N ILE A 33 -2.73 -11.04 -5.27
CA ILE A 33 -3.35 -11.37 -3.98
C ILE A 33 -3.74 -12.84 -4.02
N ARG A 34 -3.23 -13.61 -3.04
CA ARG A 34 -3.47 -15.04 -2.93
C ARG A 34 -4.54 -15.31 -1.88
N ILE A 35 -5.48 -16.17 -2.23
CA ILE A 35 -6.54 -16.64 -1.35
C ILE A 35 -6.50 -18.17 -1.38
N VAL A 36 -6.25 -18.78 -0.22
CA VAL A 36 -6.27 -20.24 -0.08
C VAL A 36 -7.71 -20.67 0.18
N ILE A 37 -8.21 -21.58 -0.66
CA ILE A 37 -9.55 -22.16 -0.60
C ILE A 37 -9.39 -23.68 -0.62
N ASP A 38 -9.43 -24.28 0.58
CA ASP A 38 -9.18 -25.71 0.79
C ASP A 38 -7.89 -26.19 0.09
N GLU A 39 -8.05 -26.96 -1.00
CA GLU A 39 -6.97 -27.55 -1.80
C GLU A 39 -6.47 -26.66 -2.96
N ALA A 40 -7.08 -25.50 -3.17
CA ALA A 40 -6.76 -24.60 -4.28
C ALA A 40 -6.30 -23.23 -3.77
N THR A 41 -5.45 -22.55 -4.55
CA THR A 41 -5.08 -21.16 -4.31
C THR A 41 -5.61 -20.31 -5.45
N ALA A 42 -6.58 -19.44 -5.16
CA ALA A 42 -7.02 -18.41 -6.09
C ALA A 42 -6.03 -17.25 -6.04
N CYS A 43 -5.62 -16.75 -7.21
CA CYS A 43 -4.71 -15.62 -7.33
C CYS A 43 -5.41 -14.52 -8.13
N LEU A 44 -5.59 -13.36 -7.51
CA LEU A 44 -6.11 -12.18 -8.20
C LEU A 44 -4.92 -11.37 -8.73
N ASP A 45 -4.80 -11.31 -10.06
CA ASP A 45 -3.82 -10.48 -10.73
C ASP A 45 -4.29 -9.02 -10.74
N ILE A 46 -3.75 -8.23 -9.82
CA ILE A 46 -4.04 -6.80 -9.70
C ILE A 46 -3.08 -6.00 -10.59
N ALA A 47 -1.92 -6.57 -10.92
CA ALA A 47 -0.90 -5.92 -11.74
C ALA A 47 -1.40 -5.66 -13.17
N ALA A 48 -2.29 -6.51 -13.68
CA ALA A 48 -2.91 -6.34 -14.99
C ALA A 48 -3.92 -5.16 -15.06
N GLN A 49 -4.47 -4.70 -13.94
CA GLN A 49 -5.52 -3.65 -13.91
C GLN A 49 -5.10 -2.33 -13.24
N ILE A 50 -4.01 -2.31 -12.48
CA ILE A 50 -3.48 -1.08 -11.86
C ILE A 50 -2.23 -0.64 -12.63
N ASP A 51 -2.15 0.65 -12.99
CA ASP A 51 -0.89 1.25 -13.42
C ASP A 51 0.06 1.34 -12.23
N ILE A 52 0.83 0.26 -12.02
CA ILE A 52 1.80 0.14 -10.92
C ILE A 52 2.78 1.32 -10.95
N LYS A 53 3.18 1.81 -12.13
CA LYS A 53 4.11 2.95 -12.25
C LYS A 53 3.46 4.24 -11.76
N ALA A 54 2.21 4.49 -12.13
CA ALA A 54 1.47 5.64 -11.63
C ALA A 54 1.25 5.57 -10.12
N GLU A 55 0.97 4.38 -9.58
CA GLU A 55 0.73 4.20 -8.15
C GLU A 55 2.02 4.34 -7.32
N ILE A 56 3.14 3.79 -7.81
CA ILE A 56 4.48 4.04 -7.25
C ILE A 56 4.78 5.54 -7.21
N ALA A 57 4.57 6.25 -8.31
CA ALA A 57 4.82 7.69 -8.38
C ALA A 57 3.93 8.50 -7.42
N ARG A 58 2.67 8.09 -7.25
CA ARG A 58 1.74 8.70 -6.28
C ARG A 58 2.24 8.52 -4.85
N LEU A 59 2.63 7.30 -4.48
CA LEU A 59 3.13 6.99 -3.14
C LEU A 59 4.46 7.68 -2.85
N GLU A 60 5.40 7.71 -3.80
CA GLU A 60 6.67 8.44 -3.64
C GLU A 60 6.45 9.94 -3.40
N LYS A 61 5.50 10.54 -4.11
CA LYS A 61 5.13 11.95 -3.92
C LYS A 61 4.52 12.19 -2.54
N GLU A 62 3.67 11.28 -2.06
CA GLU A 62 3.04 11.37 -0.74
C GLU A 62 4.08 11.21 0.38
N ILE A 63 5.00 10.26 0.23
CA ILE A 63 6.15 10.07 1.13
C ILE A 63 7.03 11.32 1.16
N ALA A 64 7.34 11.92 0.00
CA ALA A 64 8.14 13.13 -0.09
C ALA A 64 7.50 14.32 0.63
N ARG A 65 6.16 14.45 0.54
CA ARG A 65 5.40 15.47 1.27
C ARG A 65 5.53 15.30 2.78
N HIS A 66 5.28 14.08 3.29
CA HIS A 66 5.39 13.82 4.72
C HIS A 66 6.82 13.99 5.24
N LYS A 67 7.83 13.63 4.44
CA LYS A 67 9.23 13.86 4.77
C LYS A 67 9.54 15.35 4.91
N GLY A 68 9.05 16.19 3.99
CA GLY A 68 9.19 17.64 4.07
C GLY A 68 8.52 18.23 5.31
N ASP A 69 7.32 17.72 5.67
CA ASP A 69 6.62 18.13 6.89
C ASP A 69 7.42 17.77 8.15
N ILE A 70 7.96 16.55 8.23
CA ILE A 70 8.81 16.10 9.35
C ILE A 70 10.06 16.95 9.46
N GLU A 71 10.76 17.21 8.35
CA GLU A 71 11.95 18.07 8.34
C GLU A 71 11.63 19.50 8.79
N GLY A 72 10.49 20.04 8.37
CA GLY A 72 10.02 21.35 8.81
C GLY A 72 9.75 21.40 10.32
N ILE A 73 9.09 20.37 10.86
CA ILE A 73 8.82 20.24 12.30
C ILE A 73 10.13 20.04 13.09
N ALA A 74 11.02 19.18 12.61
CA ALA A 74 12.31 18.92 13.25
C ALA A 74 13.18 20.19 13.31
N LYS A 75 13.20 21.02 12.25
CA LYS A 75 13.89 22.32 12.27
C LYS A 75 13.30 23.28 13.30
N LYS A 76 11.97 23.30 13.46
CA LYS A 76 11.30 24.14 14.47
C LYS A 76 11.64 23.68 15.89
N LEU A 77 11.61 22.36 16.14
CA LEU A 77 11.92 21.77 17.44
C LEU A 77 13.42 21.83 17.79
N SER A 78 14.31 21.88 16.79
CA SER A 78 15.76 22.05 17.01
C SER A 78 16.15 23.49 17.31
N ASN A 79 15.27 24.47 17.08
CA ASN A 79 15.55 25.87 17.37
C ASN A 79 15.32 26.13 18.86
N GLU A 80 16.40 26.23 19.63
CA GLU A 80 16.35 26.51 21.08
C GLU A 80 15.54 27.76 21.42
N GLY A 81 15.54 28.77 20.54
CA GLY A 81 14.73 29.98 20.72
C GLY A 81 13.22 29.75 20.57
N PHE A 82 12.82 28.73 19.80
CA PHE A 82 11.42 28.28 19.70
C PHE A 82 11.05 27.41 20.90
N VAL A 83 11.90 26.45 21.29
CA VAL A 83 11.66 25.59 22.46
C VAL A 83 11.60 26.38 23.77
N ALA A 84 12.44 27.42 23.92
CA ALA A 84 12.47 28.23 25.12
C ALA A 84 11.33 29.26 25.23
N LYS A 85 10.67 29.62 24.11
CA LYS A 85 9.60 30.65 24.07
C LYS A 85 8.22 30.10 23.74
N ALA A 86 8.12 28.92 23.12
CA ALA A 86 6.85 28.34 22.75
C ALA A 86 6.15 27.74 23.99
N PRO A 87 4.82 27.84 24.07
CA PRO A 87 4.05 27.14 25.09
C PRO A 87 4.28 25.63 25.03
N PRO A 88 4.28 24.91 26.17
CA PRO A 88 4.43 23.46 26.21
C PRO A 88 3.42 22.73 25.32
N GLU A 89 2.18 23.23 25.25
CA GLU A 89 1.12 22.69 24.40
C GLU A 89 1.47 22.72 22.91
N VAL A 90 2.13 23.78 22.44
CA VAL A 90 2.57 23.90 21.04
C VAL A 90 3.71 22.92 20.74
N ILE A 91 4.61 22.70 21.69
CA ILE A 91 5.73 21.76 21.56
C ILE A 91 5.18 20.34 21.47
N GLU A 92 4.29 19.95 22.37
CA GLU A 92 3.62 18.64 22.36
C GLU A 92 2.79 18.41 21.09
N GLU A 93 2.08 19.44 20.59
CA GLU A 93 1.36 19.35 19.31
C GLU A 93 2.33 19.09 18.15
N GLN A 94 3.48 19.77 18.09
CA GLN A 94 4.50 19.52 17.07
C GLN A 94 5.07 18.10 17.17
N HIS A 95 5.34 17.60 18.38
CA HIS A 95 5.79 16.21 18.60
C HIS A 95 4.75 15.18 18.13
N THR A 96 3.48 15.40 18.49
CA THR A 96 2.36 14.54 18.08
C THR A 96 2.20 14.53 16.56
N ARG A 97 2.29 15.71 15.93
CA ARG A 97 2.19 15.85 14.48
C ARG A 97 3.35 15.17 13.76
N ARG A 98 4.56 15.25 14.31
CA ARG A 98 5.74 14.53 13.79
C ARG A 98 5.54 13.02 13.88
N ALA A 99 5.12 12.49 15.04
CA ALA A 99 4.90 11.06 15.24
C ALA A 99 3.81 10.50 14.31
N ALA A 100 2.73 11.26 14.10
CA ALA A 100 1.68 10.90 13.15
C ALA A 100 2.20 10.85 11.70
N ALA A 101 3.02 11.83 11.29
CA ALA A 101 3.63 11.85 9.96
C ALA A 101 4.64 10.71 9.76
N GLU A 102 5.44 10.38 10.78
CA GLU A 102 6.37 9.25 10.76
C GLU A 102 5.61 7.92 10.61
N THR A 103 4.52 7.74 11.37
CA THR A 103 3.66 6.54 11.27
C THR A 103 3.04 6.40 9.88
N ALA A 104 2.55 7.50 9.30
CA ALA A 104 2.01 7.51 7.95
C ALA A 104 3.08 7.15 6.91
N MET A 105 4.29 7.71 7.04
CA MET A 105 5.41 7.39 6.16
C MET A 105 5.80 5.91 6.20
N THR A 106 5.84 5.29 7.37
CA THR A 106 6.14 3.86 7.49
C THR A 106 5.12 3.03 6.72
N LYS A 107 3.81 3.28 6.93
CA LYS A 107 2.75 2.55 6.22
C LYS A 107 2.79 2.74 4.71
N LEU A 108 3.04 3.97 4.24
CA LEU A 108 3.19 4.27 2.82
C LEU A 108 4.44 3.61 2.22
N GLY A 109 5.53 3.55 2.99
CA GLY A 109 6.76 2.87 2.60
C GLY A 109 6.57 1.36 2.45
N ASP A 110 5.88 0.72 3.40
CA ASP A 110 5.56 -0.71 3.33
C ASP A 110 4.70 -1.03 2.09
N ALA A 111 3.68 -0.21 1.82
CA ALA A 111 2.84 -0.35 0.63
C ALA A 111 3.64 -0.16 -0.68
N LEU A 112 4.59 0.79 -0.69
CA LEU A 112 5.48 1.02 -1.84
C LEU A 112 6.40 -0.19 -2.10
N VAL A 113 6.94 -0.82 -1.05
CA VAL A 113 7.74 -2.04 -1.18
C VAL A 113 6.91 -3.17 -1.77
N GLN A 114 5.70 -3.39 -1.24
CA GLN A 114 4.79 -4.42 -1.75
C GLN A 114 4.44 -4.21 -3.23
N LEU A 115 4.20 -2.96 -3.66
CA LEU A 115 3.92 -2.66 -5.06
C LEU A 115 5.14 -2.81 -5.97
N ARG A 116 6.34 -2.53 -5.47
CA ARG A 116 7.59 -2.77 -6.21
C ARG A 116 7.91 -4.25 -6.35
N ASP A 117 7.55 -5.07 -5.36
CA ASP A 117 7.69 -6.53 -5.43
C ASP A 117 6.61 -7.17 -6.32
N ALA A 118 5.50 -6.43 -6.54
CA ALA A 118 4.39 -6.84 -7.39
C ALA A 118 4.57 -6.51 -8.88
N GLY A 119 5.37 -5.48 -9.21
CA GLY A 119 5.70 -5.07 -10.59
C GLY A 119 6.94 -5.75 -11.15
#